data_AF-A0A6P2BLD4-F1
#
_entry.id   AF-A0A6P2BLD4-F1
#
_cell.length_a   1.000
_cell.length_b   1.000
_cell.length_c   1.000
_cell.angle_alpha   90.00
_cell.angle_beta   90.00
_cell.angle_gamma   90.00
#
_symmetry.space_group_name_H-M   'P 1'
#
loop_
_entity.id
_entity.type
_entity.pdbx_description
1 polymer ?
#
loop_
_entity_poly.entity_id
_entity_poly.type
_entity_poly.pdbx_seq_one_letter_code
_entity_poly.pdbx_strand_id
1 'polypeptide(L)' 'MTNILLDGGLGQELVRRSGRPPTPLWATQVMLDRPELVQAIHDDFFTAGAEI' A
#
# COMPACT_ATOMS: atom_id res chain seq x y z
N MET A 1 -18.72 21.46 -6.63
CA MET A 1 -18.44 20.03 -6.43
C MET A 1 -16.93 19.88 -6.50
N THR A 2 -16.31 19.42 -5.41
CA THR A 2 -14.89 19.06 -5.39
C THR A 2 -14.76 17.59 -5.77
N ASN A 3 -13.87 17.28 -6.71
CA ASN A 3 -13.47 15.91 -6.99
C ASN A 3 -12.38 15.53 -6.00
N ILE A 4 -12.45 14.31 -5.47
CA ILE A 4 -11.42 13.75 -4.58
C ILE A 4 -10.70 12.65 -5.35
N LEU A 5 -9.38 12.68 -5.39
CA LEU A 5 -8.57 11.57 -5.90
C LEU A 5 -8.27 10.57 -4.77
N LEU A 6 -8.68 9.31 -4.94
CA LEU A 6 -8.36 8.23 -4.01
C LEU A 6 -7.04 7.55 -4.39
N ASP A 7 -6.46 6.83 -3.43
CA ASP A 7 -5.33 5.95 -3.63
C ASP A 7 -5.60 4.79 -4.61
N GLY A 8 -4.56 4.01 -4.87
CA GLY A 8 -4.60 2.87 -5.78
C GLY A 8 -4.57 1.52 -5.06
N GLY A 9 -4.11 0.49 -5.78
CA GLY A 9 -4.08 -0.88 -5.27
C GLY A 9 -2.95 -1.15 -4.26
N LEU A 10 -3.13 -0.80 -2.98
CA LEU A 10 -2.16 -1.07 -1.91
C LEU A 10 -1.69 -2.54 -1.88
N GLY A 11 -2.61 -3.50 -2.00
CA GLY A 11 -2.26 -4.92 -1.95
C GLY A 11 -1.41 -5.41 -3.12
N GLN A 12 -1.61 -4.85 -4.31
CA GLN A 12 -0.80 -5.18 -5.49
C GLN A 12 0.63 -4.67 -5.31
N GLU A 13 0.77 -3.44 -4.81
CA GLU A 13 2.08 -2.87 -4.50
C GLU A 13 2.79 -3.61 -3.36
N LEU A 14 2.06 -4.05 -2.33
CA LEU A 14 2.64 -4.86 -1.25
C LEU A 14 3.14 -6.22 -1.74
N VAL A 15 2.38 -6.91 -2.60
CA VAL A 15 2.85 -8.17 -3.22
C VAL A 15 4.09 -7.91 -4.08
N ARG A 16 4.11 -6.82 -4.85
CA ARG A 16 5.24 -6.44 -5.70
C ARG A 16 6.51 -6.10 -4.90
N ARG A 17 6.37 -5.36 -3.80
CA ARG A 17 7.49 -4.76 -3.05
C ARG A 17 7.95 -5.60 -1.84
N SER A 18 7.10 -6.47 -1.31
CA SER A 18 7.46 -7.31 -0.16
C SER A 18 8.57 -8.31 -0.45
N GLY A 19 8.76 -8.70 -1.72
CA GLY A 19 9.76 -9.68 -2.16
C GLY A 19 9.51 -11.08 -1.62
N ARG A 20 8.29 -11.37 -1.12
CA ARG A 20 7.88 -12.65 -0.56
C ARG A 20 6.63 -13.15 -1.27
N PRO A 21 6.45 -14.47 -1.45
CA PRO A 21 5.20 -15.01 -1.97
C PRO A 21 4.02 -14.61 -1.07
N PRO A 22 2.87 -14.20 -1.63
CA PRO A 22 1.69 -13.88 -0.84
C PRO A 22 1.17 -15.13 -0.13
N THR A 23 0.82 -14.97 1.14
CA THR A 23 0.10 -15.98 1.94
C THR A 23 -1.38 -15.57 2.05
N PRO A 24 -2.29 -16.47 2.50
CA PRO A 24 -3.68 -16.07 2.76
C PRO A 24 -3.83 -14.94 3.78
N LEU A 25 -2.84 -14.72 4.65
CA LEU A 25 -2.79 -13.66 5.67
C LEU A 25 -1.75 -12.59 5.35
N TRP A 26 -1.42 -12.40 4.06
CA TRP A 26 -0.32 -11.53 3.63
C TRP A 26 -0.43 -10.12 4.23
N ALA A 27 -1.63 -9.53 4.29
CA ALA A 27 -1.83 -8.19 4.80
C ALA A 27 -1.44 -8.09 6.28
N THR A 28 -1.93 -9.02 7.11
CA THR A 28 -1.57 -9.07 8.54
C THR A 28 -0.08 -9.33 8.73
N GLN A 29 0.51 -10.23 7.94
CA GLN A 29 1.93 -10.53 8.07
C GLN A 29 2.82 -9.33 7.69
N VAL A 30 2.48 -8.59 6.63
CA VAL A 30 3.20 -7.36 6.26
C VAL A 30 3.08 -6.32 7.36
N MET A 31 1.89 -6.12 7.95
CA MET A 31 1.72 -5.17 9.05
C MET A 31 2.58 -5.51 10.28
N LEU A 32 2.82 -6.79 10.53
CA LEU A 32 3.68 -7.26 11.63
C LEU A 32 5.17 -7.20 11.29
N ASP A 33 5.55 -7.66 10.10
CA ASP A 33 6.95 -7.86 9.72
C ASP A 33 7.59 -6.60 9.14
N ARG A 34 6.81 -5.81 8.38
CA ARG A 34 7.27 -4.70 7.53
C ARG A 34 6.24 -3.55 7.41
N PRO A 35 5.79 -2.94 8.52
CA PRO A 35 4.83 -1.84 8.47
C PRO A 35 5.35 -0.63 7.68
N GLU A 36 6.67 -0.45 7.57
CA GLU A 36 7.30 0.60 6.77
C GLU A 36 6.99 0.51 5.27
N LEU A 37 6.75 -0.70 4.75
CA LEU A 37 6.35 -0.87 3.34
C LEU A 37 4.95 -0.32 3.08
N VAL A 38 4.05 -0.46 4.05
CA VAL A 38 2.68 0.05 3.95
C VAL A 38 2.71 1.58 3.96
N GLN A 39 3.48 2.16 4.88
CA GLN A 39 3.67 3.62 4.95
C GLN A 39 4.27 4.17 3.64
N ALA A 40 5.35 3.55 3.14
CA ALA A 40 6.00 4.01 1.92
C ALA A 40 5.09 3.96 0.69
N ILE A 41 4.21 2.97 0.59
CA ILE A 41 3.24 2.89 -0.52
C ILE A 41 2.18 3.98 -0.41
N HIS A 42 1.67 4.26 0.80
CA HIS A 42 0.76 5.39 0.99
C HIS A 42 1.45 6.72 0.66
N ASP A 43 2.70 6.93 1.10
CA ASP A 43 3.48 8.13 0.78
C ASP A 43 3.65 8.31 -0.74
N ASP A 44 3.85 7.22 -1.49
CA ASP A 44 3.89 7.25 -2.96
C ASP A 44 2.55 7.66 -3.59
N PHE A 45 1.42 7.16 -3.05
CA PHE A 45 0.09 7.56 -3.54
C PHE A 45 -0.19 9.04 -3.25
N PHE A 46 0.12 9.53 -2.05
CA PHE A 46 0.01 10.95 -1.73
C PHE A 46 0.93 11.81 -2.61
N THR A 47 2.15 11.34 -2.88
CA THR A 47 3.08 12.02 -3.80
C THR A 47 2.53 12.05 -5.24
N ALA A 48 1.80 11.03 -5.65
CA ALA A 48 1.12 10.96 -6.96
C ALA A 48 -0.15 11.82 -7.04
N GLY A 49 -0.59 12.43 -5.94
CA GLY A 49 -1.73 13.34 -5.88
C GLY A 49 -3.00 12.74 -5.29
N ALA A 50 -2.97 11.51 -4.76
CA ALA A 50 -4.09 11.02 -3.96
C ALA A 50 -4.32 11.93 -2.75
N GLU A 51 -5.58 12.11 -2.39
CA GLU A 51 -6.03 12.91 -1.25
C GLU A 51 -6.50 12.03 -0.10
N ILE A 52 -6.80 10.75 -0.39
CA ILE A 52 -7.24 9.72 0.56
C ILE A 52 -6.58 8.40 0.20
#